data_AF-A0A937WWQ1-F1
#
_entry.id   AF-A0A937WWQ1-F1
#
_cell.length_a   1.000
_cell.length_b   1.000
_cell.length_c   1.000
_cell.angle_alpha   90.00
_cell.angle_beta   90.00
_cell.angle_gamma   90.00
#
_symmetry.space_group_name_H-M   'P 1'
#
loop_
_entity.id
_entity.type
_entity.pdbx_description
1 polymer ?
#
loop_
_entity_poly.entity_id
_entity_poly.type
_entity_poly.pdbx_seq_one_letter_code
_entity_poly.pdbx_strand_id
1 'polypeptide(L)'
;MPGIIVLDPNRGDTGEALSERVSRHLQAIPSMTACERITHQDYRGLCDATVIDTLVYFPALTRDTLRIPDPEAVAAFAQAASGARIRHLVAISSAEVYGARPHNPGLIPETQSLAYGEGNRIAAGWGAFETTLADIRSDHADFLLTIFRPAPVLLPGATDYFARLLSASAVFVLAGHDPTLQWLHPDDLGRAVATVVAHSHPGVYNIAPSQVMTLRTSLRLAGVLRIPTPRWPQRLFRRILPASIADPIDRIEYIRYGWTVSDARLRQETGFAPQHTSVDAVSDFLSGKPQDAGYAFRREKTLVRRKWLPEEFDDYGLDKPYMAAYSRTMFRFFADFYWRIEFRGMEHIPREGRVLLAGVHRGFMPLDGVATNYLIHRETGRYCRFLIHPTLIKFPFQFNFMTKIGGMIACQQNADYVLSRDGMVGFYPEGIQGAFRYIKGVYNLGKFSHNEFIRMALRNRAPIVPFVTVGHAEIFPIVAKIKWRWWMRFTLWPAFPIAPPFPFLSIPLPTKWHVRFLEPLHVEREYPPEAGEDPRIVTAISLEIRRRMQAAIDEMLARRKRIFWGSIFET
;
A
#
# COMPACT_ATOMS: atom_id res chain seq x y z
N MET A 1 43.48 6.09 -12.43
CA MET A 1 42.24 6.54 -13.12
C MET A 1 41.16 6.50 -12.05
N PRO A 2 40.39 7.57 -11.78
CA PRO A 2 39.35 7.46 -10.76
C PRO A 2 38.30 6.48 -11.29
N GLY A 3 38.29 5.30 -10.69
CA GLY A 3 37.24 4.31 -10.87
C GLY A 3 35.97 4.78 -10.16
N ILE A 4 35.29 3.85 -9.50
CA ILE A 4 34.07 4.17 -8.78
C ILE A 4 34.42 4.91 -7.48
N ILE A 5 33.74 6.01 -7.19
CA ILE A 5 33.83 6.73 -5.91
C ILE A 5 32.53 6.53 -5.15
N VAL A 6 32.61 6.11 -3.89
CA VAL A 6 31.48 6.04 -2.96
C VAL A 6 31.61 7.16 -1.94
N LEU A 7 30.75 8.17 -2.05
CA LEU A 7 30.72 9.36 -1.21
C LEU A 7 29.61 9.24 -0.16
N ASP A 8 29.99 9.17 1.12
CA ASP A 8 29.05 9.12 2.25
C ASP A 8 29.53 9.97 3.42
N PRO A 9 28.98 11.19 3.60
CA PRO A 9 29.42 12.12 4.63
C PRO A 9 28.95 11.77 6.05
N ASN A 10 28.19 10.69 6.27
CA ASN A 10 27.53 10.37 7.54
C ASN A 10 28.40 9.53 8.50
N ARG A 11 29.62 10.02 8.79
CA ARG A 11 30.62 9.33 9.63
C ARG A 11 30.10 9.00 11.03
N GLY A 12 30.29 7.76 11.50
CA GLY A 12 29.89 7.30 12.84
C GLY A 12 28.39 7.09 13.05
N ASP A 13 27.58 7.15 11.98
CA ASP A 13 26.15 6.80 11.99
C ASP A 13 25.91 5.57 11.10
N THR A 14 24.65 5.15 10.99
CA THR A 14 24.17 4.10 10.08
C THR A 14 24.65 4.18 8.64
N GLY A 15 24.94 5.39 8.15
CA GLY A 15 25.39 5.60 6.77
C GLY A 15 26.69 4.85 6.48
N GLU A 16 27.68 4.96 7.36
CA GLU A 16 29.04 4.47 7.10
C GLU A 16 29.10 2.95 6.85
N ALA A 17 28.33 2.17 7.62
CA ALA A 17 28.26 0.72 7.44
C ALA A 17 27.42 0.32 6.21
N LEU A 18 26.49 1.18 5.77
CA LEU A 18 25.73 0.94 4.54
C LEU A 18 26.57 1.22 3.29
N SER A 19 27.29 2.34 3.26
CA SER A 19 28.21 2.68 2.17
C SER A 19 29.38 1.70 2.07
N GLU A 20 29.84 1.14 3.19
CA GLU A 20 30.81 0.03 3.19
C GLU A 20 30.26 -1.23 2.53
N ARG A 21 29.01 -1.61 2.84
CA ARG A 21 28.35 -2.80 2.26
C ARG A 21 28.13 -2.63 0.76
N VAL A 22 27.74 -1.44 0.32
CA VAL A 22 27.65 -1.09 -1.11
C VAL A 22 29.03 -1.13 -1.78
N SER A 23 30.06 -0.58 -1.15
CA SER A 23 31.45 -0.61 -1.67
C SER A 23 31.95 -2.03 -1.89
N ARG A 24 31.64 -2.97 -0.98
CA ARG A 24 31.99 -4.39 -1.12
C ARG A 24 31.36 -5.04 -2.36
N HIS A 25 30.10 -4.73 -2.64
CA HIS A 25 29.42 -5.24 -3.83
C HIS A 25 29.92 -4.62 -5.12
N LEU A 26 30.28 -3.33 -5.09
CA LEU A 26 30.91 -2.67 -6.21
C LEU A 26 32.24 -3.36 -6.52
N GLN A 27 33.16 -3.48 -5.55
CA GLN A 27 34.47 -4.14 -5.72
C GLN A 27 34.41 -5.57 -6.29
N ALA A 28 33.28 -6.26 -6.17
CA ALA A 28 33.07 -7.59 -6.74
C ALA A 28 32.72 -7.60 -8.24
N ILE A 29 32.53 -6.44 -8.88
CA ILE A 29 32.26 -6.32 -10.32
C ILE A 29 33.53 -6.71 -11.10
N PRO A 30 33.49 -7.72 -11.99
CA PRO A 30 34.68 -8.24 -12.66
C PRO A 30 35.46 -7.25 -13.53
N SER A 31 34.80 -6.20 -14.04
CA SER A 31 35.41 -5.18 -14.92
C SER A 31 36.07 -4.02 -14.16
N MET A 32 36.19 -4.07 -12.83
CA MET A 32 36.60 -2.92 -12.03
C MET A 32 38.09 -2.65 -11.97
N THR A 33 38.43 -1.36 -12.10
CA THR A 33 39.80 -0.83 -12.01
C THR A 33 40.15 -0.24 -10.64
N ALA A 34 39.20 0.36 -9.91
CA ALA A 34 39.37 0.86 -8.53
C ALA A 34 38.03 1.27 -7.89
N CYS A 35 37.90 1.14 -6.56
CA CYS A 35 36.78 1.67 -5.76
C CYS A 35 37.32 2.49 -4.58
N GLU A 36 37.08 3.80 -4.55
CA GLU A 36 37.47 4.68 -3.44
C GLU A 36 36.26 5.06 -2.60
N ARG A 37 36.43 5.21 -1.27
CA ARG A 37 35.36 5.67 -0.37
C ARG A 37 35.74 6.99 0.30
N ILE A 38 34.88 7.99 0.17
CA ILE A 38 35.06 9.32 0.74
C ILE A 38 34.02 9.54 1.83
N THR A 39 34.45 9.79 3.07
CA THR A 39 33.55 9.84 4.24
C THR A 39 33.41 11.21 4.90
N HIS A 40 33.75 12.29 4.19
CA HIS A 40 33.76 13.65 4.73
C HIS A 40 33.00 14.60 3.80
N GLN A 41 32.56 15.74 4.36
CA GLN A 41 31.77 16.76 3.64
C GLN A 41 32.64 17.75 2.85
N ASP A 42 33.91 17.44 2.61
CA ASP A 42 34.75 18.26 1.73
C ASP A 42 34.63 17.77 0.30
N TYR A 43 33.78 18.46 -0.47
CA TYR A 43 33.51 18.09 -1.86
C TYR A 43 34.52 18.70 -2.85
N ARG A 44 35.48 19.52 -2.39
CA ARG A 44 36.45 20.21 -3.26
C ARG A 44 37.27 19.23 -4.11
N GLY A 45 37.62 18.08 -3.55
CA GLY A 45 38.37 17.03 -4.25
C GLY A 45 37.63 16.39 -5.43
N LEU A 46 36.31 16.58 -5.56
CA LEU A 46 35.56 16.10 -6.74
C LEU A 46 35.94 16.89 -8.00
N CYS A 47 36.23 18.19 -7.86
CA CYS A 47 36.64 19.05 -8.98
C CYS A 47 38.09 18.81 -9.42
N ASP A 48 38.93 18.31 -8.50
CA ASP A 48 40.35 18.02 -8.77
C ASP A 48 40.56 16.70 -9.54
N ALA A 49 39.53 15.85 -9.61
CA ALA A 49 39.59 14.57 -10.32
C ALA A 49 39.53 14.75 -11.85
N THR A 50 40.38 14.02 -12.59
CA THR A 50 40.49 14.17 -14.06
C THR A 50 39.22 13.76 -14.80
N VAL A 51 38.65 12.59 -14.45
CA VAL A 51 37.33 12.07 -14.87
C VAL A 51 36.89 11.04 -13.81
N ILE A 52 35.67 11.10 -13.32
CA ILE A 52 35.06 10.10 -12.42
C ILE A 52 34.10 9.25 -13.23
N ASP A 53 34.39 7.95 -13.40
CA ASP A 53 33.51 7.08 -14.19
C ASP A 53 32.14 6.89 -13.52
N THR A 54 32.13 6.59 -12.21
CA THR A 54 30.89 6.51 -11.44
C THR A 54 31.07 7.13 -10.05
N LEU A 55 30.15 8.01 -9.66
CA LEU A 55 30.03 8.54 -8.30
C LEU A 55 28.75 8.02 -7.65
N VAL A 56 28.88 7.21 -6.60
CA VAL A 56 27.76 6.77 -5.76
C VAL A 56 27.64 7.71 -4.56
N TYR A 57 26.51 8.38 -4.42
CA TYR A 57 26.31 9.43 -3.41
C TYR A 57 25.22 9.08 -2.39
N PHE A 58 25.58 9.14 -1.10
CA PHE A 58 24.65 9.14 0.02
C PHE A 58 24.54 10.57 0.57
N PRO A 59 23.33 11.14 0.70
CA PRO A 59 23.20 12.51 1.20
C PRO A 59 23.60 12.61 2.67
N ALA A 60 24.17 13.76 3.04
CA ALA A 60 24.28 14.13 4.45
C ALA A 60 22.88 14.29 5.04
N LEU A 61 22.65 13.72 6.23
CA LEU A 61 21.36 13.79 6.91
C LEU A 61 21.37 14.80 8.06
N THR A 62 20.22 15.44 8.29
CA THR A 62 20.01 16.31 9.45
C THR A 62 20.20 15.54 10.75
N ARG A 63 20.78 16.20 11.77
CA ARG A 63 20.99 15.58 13.09
C ARG A 63 19.72 15.46 13.93
N ASP A 64 18.62 16.06 13.49
CA ASP A 64 17.33 15.99 14.16
C ASP A 64 16.72 14.58 14.14
N THR A 65 15.54 14.42 14.74
CA THR A 65 14.85 13.13 14.82
C THR A 65 14.26 12.66 13.48
N LEU A 66 14.15 13.57 12.49
CA LEU A 66 13.62 13.26 11.18
C LEU A 66 14.69 12.68 10.26
N ARG A 67 15.99 12.99 10.43
CA ARG A 67 17.09 12.40 9.64
C ARG A 67 16.80 12.45 8.13
N ILE A 68 16.52 13.64 7.62
CA ILE A 68 16.24 13.92 6.20
C ILE A 68 17.50 14.51 5.52
N PRO A 69 17.60 14.53 4.19
CA PRO A 69 18.71 15.20 3.52
C PRO A 69 18.87 16.65 3.97
N ASP A 70 20.10 17.02 4.36
CA ASP A 70 20.44 18.37 4.79
C ASP A 70 20.52 19.31 3.58
N PRO A 71 19.65 20.34 3.48
CA PRO A 71 19.59 21.20 2.31
C PRO A 71 20.90 21.94 2.00
N GLU A 72 21.65 22.36 3.03
CA GLU A 72 22.89 23.11 2.84
C GLU A 72 23.99 22.19 2.32
N ALA A 73 24.12 20.99 2.90
CA ALA A 73 25.10 20.01 2.47
C ALA A 73 24.79 19.44 1.07
N VAL A 74 23.51 19.26 0.74
CA VAL A 74 23.05 18.83 -0.59
C VAL A 74 23.34 19.92 -1.63
N ALA A 75 23.09 21.20 -1.32
CA ALA A 75 23.41 22.30 -2.22
C ALA A 75 24.93 22.41 -2.47
N ALA A 76 25.74 22.29 -1.42
CA ALA A 76 27.20 22.27 -1.53
C ALA A 76 27.70 21.10 -2.39
N PHE A 77 27.12 19.90 -2.20
CA PHE A 77 27.42 18.75 -3.05
C PHE A 77 27.04 19.01 -4.51
N ALA A 78 25.84 19.51 -4.78
CA ALA A 78 25.35 19.75 -6.14
C ALA A 78 26.21 20.76 -6.89
N GLN A 79 26.69 21.81 -6.19
CA GLN A 79 27.63 22.77 -6.75
C GLN A 79 28.95 22.10 -7.14
N ALA A 80 29.54 21.30 -6.25
CA ALA A 80 30.80 20.61 -6.52
C ALA A 80 30.67 19.54 -7.61
N ALA A 81 29.61 18.74 -7.57
CA ALA A 81 29.30 17.73 -8.59
C ALA A 81 29.11 18.36 -9.96
N SER A 82 28.57 19.59 -10.02
CA SER A 82 28.36 20.27 -11.30
C SER A 82 29.65 20.78 -11.96
N GLY A 83 30.67 21.09 -11.16
CA GLY A 83 32.01 21.44 -11.64
C GLY A 83 32.94 20.23 -11.86
N ALA A 84 32.46 19.01 -11.65
CA ALA A 84 33.23 17.78 -11.79
C ALA A 84 32.92 17.06 -13.11
N ARG A 85 33.88 16.28 -13.61
CA ARG A 85 33.73 15.43 -14.81
C ARG A 85 33.26 14.03 -14.44
N ILE A 86 32.00 13.92 -14.04
CA ILE A 86 31.33 12.67 -13.64
C ILE A 86 30.60 12.08 -14.84
N ARG A 87 30.90 10.84 -15.21
CA ARG A 87 30.15 10.16 -16.28
C ARG A 87 28.83 9.60 -15.76
N HIS A 88 28.80 8.96 -14.58
CA HIS A 88 27.58 8.41 -14.00
C HIS A 88 27.42 8.77 -12.52
N LEU A 89 26.39 9.54 -12.17
CA LEU A 89 26.01 9.83 -10.79
C LEU A 89 24.89 8.88 -10.34
N VAL A 90 25.14 8.08 -9.31
CA VAL A 90 24.17 7.20 -8.68
C VAL A 90 23.86 7.71 -7.27
N ALA A 91 22.70 8.31 -7.07
CA ALA A 91 22.30 8.87 -5.78
C ALA A 91 21.35 7.93 -5.00
N ILE A 92 21.61 7.79 -3.70
CA ILE A 92 20.76 7.01 -2.78
C ILE A 92 19.77 7.96 -2.11
N SER A 93 18.54 8.00 -2.65
CA SER A 93 17.37 8.66 -2.06
C SER A 93 16.67 7.71 -1.07
N SER A 94 15.35 7.82 -0.92
CA SER A 94 14.52 6.98 -0.06
C SER A 94 13.12 6.83 -0.62
N ALA A 95 12.52 5.64 -0.48
CA ALA A 95 11.09 5.43 -0.76
C ALA A 95 10.17 6.30 0.14
N GLU A 96 10.69 6.89 1.22
CA GLU A 96 9.92 7.84 2.03
C GLU A 96 9.54 9.12 1.26
N VAL A 97 10.16 9.39 0.11
CA VAL A 97 9.81 10.50 -0.78
C VAL A 97 8.33 10.49 -1.21
N TYR A 98 7.71 9.31 -1.29
CA TYR A 98 6.31 9.17 -1.65
C TYR A 98 5.35 9.66 -0.55
N GLY A 99 5.80 9.66 0.71
CA GLY A 99 4.98 9.96 1.87
C GLY A 99 3.98 8.86 2.22
N ALA A 100 3.69 8.67 3.52
CA ALA A 100 2.68 7.71 3.97
C ALA A 100 1.32 8.37 4.14
N ARG A 101 0.34 7.99 3.31
CA ARG A 101 -1.00 8.60 3.29
C ARG A 101 -2.09 7.54 3.25
N PRO A 102 -3.31 7.83 3.75
CA PRO A 102 -4.42 6.88 3.69
C PRO A 102 -4.70 6.38 2.26
N HIS A 103 -4.56 7.27 1.27
CA HIS A 103 -4.98 7.04 -0.10
C HIS A 103 -3.89 6.43 -0.98
N ASN A 104 -2.73 6.10 -0.41
CA ASN A 104 -1.63 5.55 -1.19
C ASN A 104 -2.08 4.26 -1.90
N PRO A 105 -1.76 4.10 -3.19
CA PRO A 105 -1.78 2.77 -3.78
C PRO A 105 -0.79 1.89 -3.01
N GLY A 106 -1.08 0.60 -2.93
CA GLY A 106 -0.06 -0.36 -2.52
C GLY A 106 0.85 -0.63 -3.71
N LEU A 107 2.16 -0.79 -3.45
CA LEU A 107 3.20 -0.95 -4.47
C LEU A 107 3.29 0.26 -5.42
N ILE A 108 3.62 1.40 -4.85
CA ILE A 108 3.79 2.68 -5.54
C ILE A 108 4.88 2.54 -6.63
N PRO A 109 4.60 2.87 -7.90
CA PRO A 109 5.60 2.87 -8.98
C PRO A 109 6.41 4.17 -9.02
N GLU A 110 7.52 4.18 -9.76
CA GLU A 110 8.40 5.35 -9.97
C GLU A 110 7.71 6.50 -10.71
N THR A 111 6.69 6.19 -11.52
CA THR A 111 5.88 7.17 -12.27
C THR A 111 4.87 7.92 -11.41
N GLN A 112 4.67 7.50 -10.15
CA GLN A 112 3.77 8.20 -9.24
C GLN A 112 4.29 9.63 -9.00
N SER A 113 3.44 10.61 -9.32
CA SER A 113 3.76 12.01 -9.06
C SER A 113 4.02 12.23 -7.57
N LEU A 114 5.17 12.81 -7.28
CA LEU A 114 5.55 13.24 -5.94
C LEU A 114 4.78 14.52 -5.64
N ALA A 115 3.63 14.38 -4.98
CA ALA A 115 2.84 15.52 -4.53
C ALA A 115 3.55 16.22 -3.36
N TYR A 116 4.56 17.03 -3.69
CA TYR A 116 5.25 17.93 -2.77
C TYR A 116 4.23 18.98 -2.29
N GLY A 117 3.55 18.72 -1.18
CA GLY A 117 2.53 19.66 -0.68
C GLY A 117 1.62 19.16 0.44
N GLU A 118 1.52 17.86 0.72
CA GLU A 118 0.69 17.38 1.83
C GLU A 118 1.50 17.16 3.11
N GLY A 119 1.96 18.25 3.72
CA GLY A 119 2.20 18.38 5.17
C GLY A 119 3.28 17.52 5.85
N ASN A 120 3.87 16.52 5.19
CA ASN A 120 4.88 15.62 5.77
C ASN A 120 6.29 16.09 5.40
N ARG A 121 7.07 16.48 6.43
CA ARG A 121 8.42 17.04 6.27
C ARG A 121 9.43 16.04 5.72
N ILE A 122 9.23 14.74 5.96
CA ILE A 122 10.15 13.69 5.50
C ILE A 122 10.06 13.56 3.98
N ALA A 123 8.85 13.40 3.45
CA ALA A 123 8.63 13.31 2.01
C ALA A 123 9.10 14.59 1.29
N ALA A 124 8.84 15.77 1.87
CA ALA A 124 9.30 17.05 1.33
C ALA A 124 10.84 17.17 1.30
N GLY A 125 11.53 16.71 2.36
CA GLY A 125 13.00 16.74 2.42
C GLY A 125 13.65 15.86 1.35
N TRP A 126 13.19 14.61 1.21
CA TRP A 126 13.64 13.72 0.12
C TRP A 126 13.27 14.26 -1.27
N GLY A 127 12.13 14.93 -1.39
CA GLY A 127 11.70 15.58 -2.62
C GLY A 127 12.58 16.73 -3.07
N ALA A 128 12.94 17.61 -2.13
CA ALA A 128 13.88 18.69 -2.38
C ALA A 128 15.25 18.13 -2.79
N PHE A 129 15.72 17.07 -2.14
CA PHE A 129 16.95 16.38 -2.51
C PHE A 129 16.94 15.88 -3.95
N GLU A 130 15.91 15.14 -4.36
CA GLU A 130 15.80 14.65 -5.74
C GLU A 130 15.66 15.77 -6.77
N THR A 131 15.01 16.88 -6.40
CA THR A 131 14.90 18.07 -7.25
C THR A 131 16.27 18.69 -7.48
N THR A 132 17.06 18.87 -6.43
CA THR A 132 18.44 19.38 -6.53
C THR A 132 19.33 18.45 -7.36
N LEU A 133 19.19 17.13 -7.23
CA LEU A 133 19.94 16.17 -8.06
C LEU A 133 19.59 16.28 -9.56
N ALA A 134 18.32 16.48 -9.89
CA ALA A 134 17.88 16.63 -11.28
C ALA A 134 18.45 17.90 -11.97
N ASP A 135 18.83 18.90 -11.18
CA ASP A 135 19.43 20.14 -11.66
C ASP A 135 20.95 20.05 -11.85
N ILE A 136 21.61 19.00 -11.33
CA ILE A 136 23.04 18.78 -11.52
C ILE A 136 23.34 18.61 -13.02
N ARG A 137 24.41 19.27 -13.46
CA ARG A 137 24.97 19.14 -14.81
C ARG A 137 26.44 18.79 -14.64
N SER A 138 26.96 17.76 -15.30
CA SER A 138 28.40 17.48 -15.25
C SER A 138 29.10 18.01 -16.50
N ASP A 139 30.38 18.37 -16.36
CA ASP A 139 31.29 18.72 -17.46
C ASP A 139 31.65 17.52 -18.37
N HIS A 140 31.11 16.32 -18.09
CA HIS A 140 31.23 15.16 -18.95
C HIS A 140 30.08 15.11 -19.98
N ALA A 141 30.42 14.87 -21.26
CA ALA A 141 29.44 14.89 -22.37
C ALA A 141 28.32 13.86 -22.24
N ASP A 142 28.64 12.67 -21.71
CA ASP A 142 27.69 11.56 -21.51
C ASP A 142 27.23 11.41 -20.05
N PHE A 143 26.90 12.52 -19.39
CA PHE A 143 26.45 12.48 -17.99
C PHE A 143 25.15 11.69 -17.82
N LEU A 144 25.18 10.68 -16.95
CA LEU A 144 24.04 9.86 -16.55
C LEU A 144 23.70 10.10 -15.09
N LEU A 145 22.40 10.19 -14.80
CA LEU A 145 21.88 10.27 -13.44
C LEU A 145 20.98 9.07 -13.14
N THR A 146 21.27 8.39 -12.04
CA THR A 146 20.42 7.33 -11.47
C THR A 146 20.06 7.69 -10.03
N ILE A 147 18.77 7.62 -9.69
CA ILE A 147 18.27 7.82 -8.33
C ILE A 147 17.65 6.52 -7.83
N PHE A 148 18.19 5.99 -6.74
CA PHE A 148 17.59 4.86 -6.04
C PHE A 148 16.67 5.32 -4.92
N ARG A 149 15.47 4.77 -4.87
CA ARG A 149 14.49 4.94 -3.78
C ARG A 149 14.32 3.61 -3.02
N PRO A 150 15.27 3.25 -2.15
CA PRO A 150 15.17 2.03 -1.37
C PRO A 150 14.03 2.10 -0.35
N ALA A 151 13.32 0.98 -0.17
CA ALA A 151 12.54 0.71 1.03
C ALA A 151 13.44 0.73 2.28
N PRO A 152 12.89 0.88 3.51
CA PRO A 152 13.66 0.92 4.75
C PRO A 152 14.73 -0.16 4.84
N VAL A 153 16.00 0.25 4.82
CA VAL A 153 17.13 -0.65 4.92
C VAL A 153 17.39 -0.94 6.40
N LEU A 154 17.37 -2.22 6.78
CA LEU A 154 17.65 -2.62 8.16
C LEU A 154 19.12 -3.00 8.30
N LEU A 155 19.91 -2.10 8.89
CA LEU A 155 21.33 -2.33 9.15
C LEU A 155 21.57 -2.67 10.64
N PRO A 156 22.28 -3.75 10.97
CA PRO A 156 22.62 -4.04 12.37
C PRO A 156 23.37 -2.88 13.03
N GLY A 157 23.05 -2.58 14.29
CA GLY A 157 23.63 -1.44 15.03
C GLY A 157 23.06 -0.08 14.66
N ALA A 158 22.10 -0.03 13.74
CA ALA A 158 21.51 1.22 13.29
C ALA A 158 20.73 2.01 14.35
N THR A 159 20.75 3.34 14.22
CA THR A 159 20.07 4.27 15.13
C THR A 159 18.90 5.02 14.48
N ASP A 160 18.58 4.72 13.22
CA ASP A 160 17.43 5.31 12.52
C ASP A 160 16.10 4.91 13.17
N TYR A 161 15.02 5.56 12.72
CA TYR A 161 13.69 5.38 13.28
C TYR A 161 13.23 3.91 13.32
N PHE A 162 13.35 3.19 12.21
CA PHE A 162 12.85 1.82 12.10
C PHE A 162 13.75 0.84 12.85
N ALA A 163 15.06 1.08 12.86
CA ALA A 163 15.97 0.34 13.71
C ALA A 163 15.59 0.50 15.20
N ARG A 164 15.34 1.73 15.68
CA ARG A 164 14.88 1.95 17.07
C ARG A 164 13.54 1.29 17.36
N LEU A 165 12.59 1.39 16.42
CA LEU A 165 11.26 0.77 16.50
C LEU A 165 11.35 -0.76 16.72
N LEU A 166 12.20 -1.44 15.95
CA LEU A 166 12.41 -2.90 16.05
C LEU A 166 13.36 -3.31 17.19
N SER A 167 14.07 -2.35 17.79
CA SER A 167 14.97 -2.60 18.93
C SER A 167 14.29 -2.44 20.30
N ALA A 168 13.19 -1.70 20.33
CA ALA A 168 12.52 -1.31 21.56
C ALA A 168 12.00 -2.52 22.36
N SER A 169 11.85 -2.37 23.66
CA SER A 169 11.14 -3.37 24.49
C SER A 169 9.63 -3.29 24.30
N ALA A 170 9.11 -2.08 24.09
CA ALA A 170 7.71 -1.81 23.83
C ALA A 170 7.54 -0.57 22.93
N VAL A 171 6.49 -0.58 22.11
CA VAL A 171 6.14 0.53 21.21
C VAL A 171 4.65 0.84 21.31
N PHE A 172 4.34 2.12 21.45
CA PHE A 172 2.98 2.62 21.35
C PHE A 172 2.60 2.83 19.88
N VAL A 173 1.61 2.08 19.42
CA VAL A 173 1.09 2.21 18.06
C VAL A 173 -0.32 2.77 18.10
N LEU A 174 -0.77 3.36 17.00
CA LEU A 174 -2.16 3.78 16.87
C LEU A 174 -3.08 2.55 16.85
N ALA A 175 -4.04 2.53 17.77
CA ALA A 175 -5.02 1.46 17.87
C ALA A 175 -5.74 1.26 16.53
N GLY A 176 -5.81 0.00 16.08
CA GLY A 176 -6.44 -0.45 14.85
C GLY A 176 -5.59 -0.30 13.57
N HIS A 177 -4.45 0.39 13.57
CA HIS A 177 -3.58 0.45 12.39
C HIS A 177 -2.53 -0.68 12.38
N ASP A 178 -2.34 -1.30 11.22
CA ASP A 178 -1.37 -2.39 11.00
C ASP A 178 -0.92 -2.42 9.52
N PRO A 179 -0.15 -1.40 9.05
CA PRO A 179 0.20 -1.29 7.64
C PRO A 179 1.13 -2.43 7.19
N THR A 180 1.10 -2.74 5.89
CA THR A 180 2.14 -3.50 5.21
C THR A 180 3.35 -2.60 4.97
N LEU A 181 4.54 -3.14 5.23
CA LEU A 181 5.84 -2.49 5.16
C LEU A 181 6.81 -3.38 4.37
N GLN A 182 7.91 -2.80 3.91
CA GLN A 182 8.99 -3.50 3.23
C GLN A 182 10.30 -3.24 3.98
N TRP A 183 11.03 -4.30 4.32
CA TRP A 183 12.33 -4.22 4.99
C TRP A 183 13.39 -4.70 4.02
N LEU A 184 14.23 -3.77 3.54
CA LEU A 184 15.26 -4.09 2.56
C LEU A 184 16.53 -4.59 3.26
N HIS A 185 17.07 -5.70 2.78
CA HIS A 185 18.36 -6.20 3.25
C HIS A 185 19.49 -5.35 2.67
N PRO A 186 20.53 -5.00 3.44
CA PRO A 186 21.59 -4.11 2.96
C PRO A 186 22.38 -4.68 1.77
N ASP A 187 22.58 -6.00 1.70
CA ASP A 187 23.26 -6.64 0.56
C ASP A 187 22.42 -6.55 -0.72
N ASP A 188 21.09 -6.53 -0.63
CA ASP A 188 20.25 -6.35 -1.82
C ASP A 188 20.34 -4.92 -2.36
N LEU A 189 20.49 -3.91 -1.49
CA LEU A 189 20.81 -2.55 -1.94
C LEU A 189 22.19 -2.53 -2.63
N GLY A 190 23.21 -3.14 -2.03
CA GLY A 190 24.55 -3.23 -2.63
C GLY A 190 24.55 -3.91 -4.00
N ARG A 191 23.85 -5.03 -4.14
CA ARG A 191 23.69 -5.74 -5.42
C ARG A 191 22.92 -4.92 -6.46
N ALA A 192 21.87 -4.20 -6.05
CA ALA A 192 21.12 -3.33 -6.95
C ALA A 192 22.00 -2.20 -7.50
N VAL A 193 22.76 -1.54 -6.62
CA VAL A 193 23.73 -0.49 -7.01
C VAL A 193 24.79 -1.07 -7.94
N ALA A 194 25.40 -2.20 -7.60
CA ALA A 194 26.40 -2.85 -8.45
C ALA A 194 25.83 -3.22 -9.84
N THR A 195 24.57 -3.69 -9.91
CA THR A 195 23.92 -4.06 -11.17
C THR A 195 23.72 -2.84 -12.08
N VAL A 196 23.24 -1.72 -11.54
CA VAL A 196 23.04 -0.48 -12.30
C VAL A 196 24.35 0.14 -12.73
N VAL A 197 25.37 0.12 -11.87
CA VAL A 197 26.69 0.66 -12.20
C VAL A 197 27.39 -0.16 -13.28
N ALA A 198 27.31 -1.50 -13.23
CA ALA A 198 27.92 -2.37 -14.23
C ALA A 198 27.37 -2.17 -15.66
N HIS A 199 26.14 -1.65 -15.79
CA HIS A 199 25.46 -1.46 -17.08
C HIS A 199 25.07 0.00 -17.36
N SER A 200 25.49 0.93 -16.50
CA SER A 200 25.22 2.37 -16.59
C SER A 200 23.75 2.73 -16.84
N HIS A 201 22.80 2.09 -16.15
CA HIS A 201 21.35 2.35 -16.35
C HIS A 201 20.90 3.68 -15.72
N PRO A 202 20.47 4.70 -16.51
CA PRO A 202 19.98 5.97 -15.97
C PRO A 202 18.51 5.88 -15.54
N GLY A 203 18.10 6.80 -14.66
CA GLY A 203 16.69 6.98 -14.28
C GLY A 203 16.42 6.74 -12.80
N VAL A 204 15.14 6.63 -12.45
CA VAL A 204 14.70 6.46 -11.07
C VAL A 204 14.23 5.03 -10.86
N TYR A 205 14.75 4.38 -9.82
CA TYR A 205 14.43 2.98 -9.49
C TYR A 205 14.07 2.83 -8.02
N ASN A 206 12.91 2.24 -7.76
CA ASN A 206 12.58 1.73 -6.44
C ASN A 206 13.36 0.43 -6.19
N ILE A 207 13.86 0.27 -4.96
CA ILE A 207 14.43 -1.00 -4.51
C ILE A 207 13.60 -1.49 -3.34
N ALA A 208 12.98 -2.64 -3.52
CA ALA A 208 12.17 -3.30 -2.50
C ALA A 208 12.54 -4.79 -2.40
N PRO A 209 12.31 -5.42 -1.24
CA PRO A 209 12.41 -6.86 -1.09
C PRO A 209 11.29 -7.57 -1.86
N SER A 210 11.44 -8.87 -2.09
CA SER A 210 10.47 -9.71 -2.78
C SER A 210 9.11 -9.85 -2.07
N GLN A 211 9.04 -9.55 -0.77
CA GLN A 211 7.84 -9.71 0.04
C GLN A 211 7.65 -8.56 1.04
N VAL A 212 6.39 -8.23 1.31
CA VAL A 212 5.98 -7.28 2.36
C VAL A 212 5.83 -7.97 3.72
N MET A 213 5.75 -7.19 4.80
CA MET A 213 5.39 -7.67 6.13
C MET A 213 4.48 -6.66 6.84
N THR A 214 3.53 -7.11 7.66
CA THR A 214 2.76 -6.19 8.50
C THR A 214 3.61 -5.65 9.65
N LEU A 215 3.30 -4.44 10.12
CA LEU A 215 3.95 -3.85 11.29
C LEU A 215 3.84 -4.78 12.52
N ARG A 216 2.66 -5.35 12.79
CA ARG A 216 2.44 -6.28 13.90
C ARG A 216 3.34 -7.50 13.80
N THR A 217 3.50 -8.06 12.61
CA THR A 217 4.36 -9.24 12.40
C THR A 217 5.82 -8.89 12.58
N SER A 218 6.25 -7.72 12.08
CA SER A 218 7.62 -7.20 12.24
C SER A 218 7.97 -7.02 13.73
N LEU A 219 7.08 -6.36 14.50
CA LEU A 219 7.24 -6.18 15.94
C LEU A 219 7.21 -7.51 16.71
N ARG A 220 6.34 -8.44 16.31
CA ARG A 220 6.29 -9.78 16.92
C ARG A 220 7.59 -10.53 16.71
N LEU A 221 8.13 -10.54 15.50
CA LEU A 221 9.40 -11.18 15.16
C LEU A 221 10.56 -10.60 15.98
N ALA A 222 10.60 -9.27 16.11
CA ALA A 222 11.54 -8.55 16.95
C ALA A 222 11.31 -8.69 18.46
N GLY A 223 10.17 -9.25 18.89
CA GLY A 223 9.82 -9.41 20.29
C GLY A 223 9.46 -8.14 21.03
N VAL A 224 9.07 -7.13 20.28
CA VAL A 224 8.64 -5.84 20.80
C VAL A 224 7.18 -5.95 21.26
N LEU A 225 6.90 -5.50 22.48
CA LEU A 225 5.53 -5.41 22.97
C LEU A 225 4.80 -4.26 22.26
N ARG A 226 3.80 -4.61 21.45
CA ARG A 226 2.95 -3.64 20.73
C ARG A 226 1.78 -3.19 21.60
N ILE A 227 1.73 -1.90 21.95
CA ILE A 227 0.68 -1.30 22.80
C ILE A 227 -0.22 -0.39 21.95
N PRO A 228 -1.45 -0.81 21.59
CA PRO A 228 -2.37 0.02 20.82
C PRO A 228 -2.95 1.17 21.68
N THR A 229 -2.83 2.42 21.22
CA THR A 229 -3.33 3.61 21.91
C THR A 229 -4.35 4.39 21.08
N PRO A 230 -5.45 4.87 21.68
CA PRO A 230 -6.40 5.77 21.00
C PRO A 230 -5.76 7.13 20.63
N ARG A 231 -6.35 7.83 19.67
CA ARG A 231 -5.80 9.09 19.11
C ARG A 231 -5.80 10.27 20.08
N TRP A 232 -6.79 10.32 20.97
CA TRP A 232 -7.04 11.45 21.86
C TRP A 232 -6.05 11.55 23.04
N PRO A 233 -5.60 10.46 23.70
CA PRO A 233 -4.51 10.55 24.68
C PRO A 233 -3.17 10.88 24.02
N GLN A 234 -2.90 10.46 22.78
CA GLN A 234 -1.58 10.64 22.18
C GLN A 234 -1.10 12.10 22.15
N ARG A 235 -1.96 13.09 21.85
CA ARG A 235 -1.53 14.51 21.85
C ARG A 235 -1.13 15.01 23.25
N LEU A 236 -1.79 14.51 24.29
CA LEU A 236 -1.55 14.92 25.68
C LEU A 236 -0.37 14.17 26.30
N PHE A 237 -0.30 12.86 26.09
CA PHE A 237 0.80 12.00 26.56
C PHE A 237 2.14 12.35 25.88
N ARG A 238 2.14 12.87 24.64
CA ARG A 238 3.35 13.25 23.89
C ARG A 238 4.08 14.48 24.44
N ARG A 239 3.45 15.31 25.26
CA ARG A 239 4.13 16.44 25.94
C ARG A 239 4.89 15.99 27.18
N ILE A 240 4.55 14.83 27.73
CA ILE A 240 5.00 14.36 29.05
C ILE A 240 5.95 13.16 28.90
N LEU A 241 5.84 12.39 27.81
CA LEU A 241 6.70 11.24 27.53
C LEU A 241 8.02 11.66 26.85
N PRO A 242 9.15 11.01 27.16
CA PRO A 242 10.43 11.22 26.50
C PRO A 242 10.33 11.09 24.97
N ALA A 243 11.19 11.82 24.23
CA ALA A 243 11.25 11.76 22.77
C ALA A 243 11.54 10.34 22.21
N SER A 244 12.06 9.43 23.03
CA SER A 244 12.23 8.00 22.71
C SER A 244 10.91 7.19 22.69
N ILE A 245 9.81 7.78 23.15
CA ILE A 245 8.47 7.18 23.23
C ILE A 245 7.44 7.99 22.41
N ALA A 246 7.69 9.28 22.20
CA ALA A 246 6.84 10.21 21.46
C ALA A 246 7.44 10.57 20.09
N ASP A 247 7.27 9.69 19.10
CA ASP A 247 7.74 9.92 17.73
C ASP A 247 7.20 11.24 17.14
N PRO A 248 7.92 11.93 16.24
CA PRO A 248 7.37 13.05 15.46
C PRO A 248 6.08 12.67 14.72
N ILE A 249 5.15 13.61 14.52
CA ILE A 249 3.88 13.35 13.82
C ILE A 249 4.15 12.78 12.42
N ASP A 250 5.13 13.32 11.72
CA ASP A 250 5.54 12.89 10.38
C ASP A 250 5.96 11.41 10.33
N ARG A 251 6.66 10.91 11.37
CA ARG A 251 7.09 9.50 11.47
C ARG A 251 5.92 8.54 11.76
N ILE A 252 4.95 8.98 12.56
CA ILE A 252 3.78 8.15 12.89
C ILE A 252 2.98 7.78 11.64
N GLU A 253 2.96 8.62 10.61
CA GLU A 253 2.23 8.33 9.37
C GLU A 253 2.76 7.06 8.68
N TYR A 254 4.08 6.84 8.70
CA TYR A 254 4.75 5.69 8.09
C TYR A 254 4.54 4.36 8.84
N ILE A 255 4.07 4.41 10.08
CA ILE A 255 3.62 3.23 10.84
C ILE A 255 2.10 3.14 10.96
N ARG A 256 1.39 4.01 10.25
CA ARG A 256 -0.08 4.10 10.24
C ARG A 256 -0.70 3.72 8.91
N TYR A 257 -0.07 4.13 7.81
CA TYR A 257 -0.53 3.88 6.45
C TYR A 257 0.55 3.13 5.66
N GLY A 258 0.11 2.37 4.67
CA GLY A 258 1.03 1.68 3.76
C GLY A 258 1.69 2.66 2.78
N TRP A 259 2.94 2.36 2.44
CA TRP A 259 3.77 3.12 1.50
C TRP A 259 4.75 2.19 0.79
N THR A 260 4.32 0.96 0.53
CA THR A 260 5.10 -0.04 -0.17
C THR A 260 5.34 0.41 -1.61
N VAL A 261 6.51 0.08 -2.16
CA VAL A 261 6.93 0.44 -3.51
C VAL A 261 7.07 -0.80 -4.38
N SER A 262 6.87 -0.63 -5.70
CA SER A 262 7.10 -1.70 -6.68
C SER A 262 8.53 -1.64 -7.20
N ASP A 263 9.23 -2.78 -7.24
CA ASP A 263 10.56 -2.94 -7.85
C ASP A 263 10.48 -3.41 -9.33
N ALA A 264 9.29 -3.38 -9.92
CA ALA A 264 9.03 -3.97 -11.23
C ALA A 264 9.90 -3.36 -12.34
N ARG A 265 10.13 -2.04 -12.31
CA ARG A 265 10.93 -1.35 -13.31
C ARG A 265 12.38 -1.82 -13.31
N LEU A 266 13.02 -1.83 -12.14
CA LEU A 266 14.40 -2.28 -11.99
C LEU A 266 14.56 -3.73 -12.46
N ARG A 267 13.61 -4.61 -12.09
CA ARG A 267 13.60 -6.01 -12.52
C ARG A 267 13.47 -6.17 -14.04
N GLN A 268 12.58 -5.40 -14.66
CA GLN A 268 12.35 -5.47 -16.12
C GLN A 268 13.55 -4.95 -16.91
N GLU A 269 14.17 -3.85 -16.48
CA GLU A 269 15.24 -3.20 -17.23
C GLU A 269 16.62 -3.85 -17.00
N THR A 270 16.86 -4.47 -15.83
CA THR A 270 18.20 -4.98 -15.45
C THR A 270 18.23 -6.48 -15.13
N GLY A 271 17.08 -7.14 -15.01
CA GLY A 271 16.99 -8.51 -14.53
C GLY A 271 17.26 -8.68 -13.02
N PHE A 272 17.49 -7.58 -12.28
CA PHE A 272 17.72 -7.62 -10.84
C PHE A 272 16.54 -8.24 -10.09
N ALA A 273 16.85 -9.14 -9.15
CA ALA A 273 15.91 -9.64 -8.16
C ALA A 273 16.55 -9.66 -6.77
N PRO A 274 15.85 -9.18 -5.72
CA PRO A 274 16.32 -9.26 -4.34
C PRO A 274 16.47 -10.74 -3.93
N GLN A 275 17.55 -11.05 -3.22
CA GLN A 275 17.80 -12.41 -2.69
C GLN A 275 17.21 -12.61 -1.30
N HIS A 276 16.99 -11.53 -0.56
CA HIS A 276 16.50 -11.59 0.81
C HIS A 276 15.05 -11.12 0.90
N THR A 277 14.26 -11.82 1.72
CA THR A 277 12.92 -11.37 2.09
C THR A 277 12.97 -10.31 3.19
N SER A 278 11.86 -9.60 3.40
CA SER A 278 11.71 -8.73 4.58
C SER A 278 11.92 -9.48 5.90
N VAL A 279 11.59 -10.78 5.96
CA VAL A 279 11.81 -11.64 7.13
C VAL A 279 13.30 -11.86 7.37
N ASP A 280 14.07 -12.08 6.30
CA ASP A 280 15.52 -12.24 6.37
C ASP A 280 16.18 -10.94 6.81
N ALA A 281 15.77 -9.79 6.25
CA ALA A 281 16.25 -8.46 6.67
C ALA A 281 16.05 -8.20 8.16
N VAL A 282 14.84 -8.44 8.68
CA VAL A 282 14.57 -8.28 10.12
C VAL A 282 15.37 -9.30 10.94
N SER A 283 15.52 -10.54 10.48
CA SER A 283 16.25 -11.59 11.21
C SER A 283 17.76 -11.32 11.28
N ASP A 284 18.37 -10.84 10.20
CA ASP A 284 19.79 -10.45 10.14
C ASP A 284 20.06 -9.21 11.00
N PHE A 285 19.20 -8.19 10.88
CA PHE A 285 19.21 -7.02 11.76
C PHE A 285 19.18 -7.41 13.25
N LEU A 286 18.33 -8.38 13.60
CA LEU A 286 18.22 -8.93 14.95
C LEU A 286 19.33 -9.92 15.32
N SER A 287 20.22 -10.29 14.41
CA SER A 287 21.36 -11.17 14.73
C SER A 287 22.66 -10.39 14.92
N GLY A 288 22.82 -9.26 14.23
CA GLY A 288 24.05 -8.47 14.24
C GLY A 288 24.22 -7.41 15.34
N LYS A 289 23.37 -7.36 16.38
CA LYS A 289 23.60 -6.45 17.52
C LYS A 289 24.49 -7.08 18.60
N PRO A 290 25.22 -6.27 19.39
CA PRO A 290 26.01 -6.74 20.52
C PRO A 290 25.21 -7.67 21.44
N GLN A 291 25.84 -8.78 21.83
CA GLN A 291 25.22 -9.81 22.65
C GLN A 291 25.18 -9.38 24.13
N ASP A 292 24.18 -8.58 24.49
CA ASP A 292 23.82 -8.42 25.89
C ASP A 292 22.97 -9.62 26.33
N ALA A 293 22.98 -10.00 27.62
CA ALA A 293 22.21 -11.16 28.12
C ALA A 293 20.72 -11.11 27.73
N GLY A 294 20.12 -9.90 27.69
CA GLY A 294 18.74 -9.70 27.25
C GLY A 294 18.51 -9.80 25.73
N TYR A 295 19.58 -9.75 24.92
CA TYR A 295 19.54 -9.88 23.48
C TYR A 295 19.64 -11.35 23.03
N ALA A 296 20.54 -12.13 23.63
CA ALA A 296 20.66 -13.57 23.38
C ALA A 296 19.33 -14.30 23.61
N PHE A 297 18.63 -13.97 24.71
CA PHE A 297 17.28 -14.48 25.00
C PHE A 297 16.22 -14.07 23.95
N ARG A 298 16.35 -12.86 23.39
CA ARG A 298 15.45 -12.39 22.32
C ARG A 298 15.70 -13.15 21.01
N ARG A 299 16.96 -13.43 20.67
CA ARG A 299 17.38 -14.15 19.46
C ARG A 299 16.80 -15.57 19.40
N GLU A 300 16.85 -16.33 20.49
CA GLU A 300 16.25 -17.67 20.56
C GLU A 300 14.74 -17.60 20.32
N LYS A 301 14.04 -16.64 20.93
CA LYS A 301 12.62 -16.40 20.66
C LYS A 301 12.34 -15.96 19.22
N THR A 302 13.22 -15.21 18.57
CA THR A 302 13.07 -14.82 17.17
C THR A 302 13.09 -16.04 16.25
N LEU A 303 14.04 -16.97 16.45
CA LEU A 303 14.10 -18.23 15.69
C LEU A 303 12.83 -19.08 15.90
N VAL A 304 12.37 -19.21 17.14
CA VAL A 304 11.10 -19.91 17.44
C VAL A 304 9.91 -19.21 16.77
N ARG A 305 9.85 -17.87 16.79
CA ARG A 305 8.75 -17.10 16.18
C ARG A 305 8.75 -17.16 14.66
N ARG A 306 9.92 -17.26 14.02
CA ARG A 306 10.05 -17.41 12.56
C ARG A 306 9.26 -18.63 12.07
N LYS A 307 9.24 -19.73 12.84
CA LYS A 307 8.46 -20.94 12.54
C LYS A 307 6.94 -20.72 12.46
N TRP A 308 6.43 -19.63 13.04
CA TRP A 308 5.00 -19.30 13.08
C TRP A 308 4.62 -18.18 12.11
N LEU A 309 5.55 -17.72 11.26
CA LEU A 309 5.25 -16.78 10.20
C LEU A 309 4.58 -17.51 9.04
N PRO A 310 3.64 -16.86 8.34
CA PRO A 310 3.12 -17.40 7.10
C PRO A 310 4.26 -17.56 6.08
N GLU A 311 4.15 -18.56 5.21
CA GLU A 311 5.13 -18.81 4.14
C GLU A 311 5.16 -17.66 3.12
N GLU A 312 4.00 -17.04 2.88
CA GLU A 312 3.87 -15.90 1.97
C GLU A 312 3.03 -14.79 2.61
N PHE A 313 3.49 -13.56 2.42
CA PHE A 313 2.73 -12.36 2.73
C PHE A 313 2.08 -11.83 1.47
N ASP A 314 0.83 -11.41 1.60
CA ASP A 314 0.14 -10.72 0.53
C ASP A 314 0.58 -9.24 0.44
N ASP A 315 0.86 -8.77 -0.78
CA ASP A 315 1.31 -7.40 -1.07
C ASP A 315 0.40 -6.31 -0.49
N TYR A 316 -0.90 -6.58 -0.41
CA TYR A 316 -1.92 -5.66 0.09
C TYR A 316 -2.47 -6.06 1.46
N GLY A 317 -1.90 -7.07 2.12
CA GLY A 317 -2.25 -7.46 3.48
C GLY A 317 -3.46 -8.40 3.64
N LEU A 318 -3.92 -9.05 2.57
CA LEU A 318 -4.89 -10.15 2.69
C LEU A 318 -4.28 -11.28 3.54
N ASP A 319 -4.98 -11.63 4.60
CA ASP A 319 -4.58 -12.69 5.51
C ASP A 319 -5.45 -13.91 5.22
N LYS A 320 -4.97 -14.79 4.31
CA LYS A 320 -5.71 -15.99 3.88
C LYS A 320 -6.11 -16.89 5.06
N PRO A 321 -5.23 -17.19 6.04
CA PRO A 321 -5.61 -17.94 7.25
C PRO A 321 -6.70 -17.24 8.06
N TYR A 322 -6.59 -15.92 8.27
CA TYR A 322 -7.62 -15.14 8.95
C TYR A 322 -8.94 -15.22 8.19
N MET A 323 -8.94 -15.01 6.88
CA MET A 323 -10.15 -15.08 6.06
C MET A 323 -10.77 -16.48 6.14
N ALA A 324 -9.99 -17.56 6.09
CA ALA A 324 -10.48 -18.93 6.19
C ALA A 324 -11.01 -19.29 7.59
N ALA A 325 -10.42 -18.75 8.66
CA ALA A 325 -10.94 -18.92 10.02
C ALA A 325 -12.23 -18.11 10.22
N TYR A 326 -12.26 -16.91 9.68
CA TYR A 326 -13.35 -15.97 9.81
C TYR A 326 -14.58 -16.38 8.99
N SER A 327 -14.37 -16.90 7.79
CA SER A 327 -15.40 -17.49 6.94
C SER A 327 -16.06 -18.72 7.58
N ARG A 328 -15.32 -19.51 8.36
CA ARG A 328 -15.86 -20.70 9.06
C ARG A 328 -16.63 -20.38 10.34
N THR A 329 -16.52 -19.17 10.88
CA THR A 329 -17.07 -18.80 12.20
C THR A 329 -18.18 -17.76 12.08
N MET A 330 -17.92 -16.49 12.42
CA MET A 330 -18.94 -15.45 12.57
C MET A 330 -19.69 -15.16 11.28
N PHE A 331 -19.01 -15.12 10.13
CA PHE A 331 -19.69 -14.76 8.89
C PHE A 331 -20.54 -15.87 8.31
N ARG A 332 -20.18 -17.13 8.52
CA ARG A 332 -21.08 -18.23 8.21
C ARG A 332 -22.39 -18.09 8.98
N PHE A 333 -22.32 -17.73 10.26
CA PHE A 333 -23.52 -17.46 11.05
C PHE A 333 -24.36 -16.32 10.45
N PHE A 334 -23.74 -15.18 10.15
CA PHE A 334 -24.47 -14.05 9.58
C PHE A 334 -25.05 -14.35 8.20
N ALA A 335 -24.27 -14.97 7.32
CA ALA A 335 -24.70 -15.31 5.98
C ALA A 335 -25.79 -16.38 5.98
N ASP A 336 -25.58 -17.52 6.63
CA ASP A 336 -26.45 -18.68 6.48
C ASP A 336 -27.66 -18.63 7.42
N PHE A 337 -27.53 -18.06 8.62
CA PHE A 337 -28.57 -18.09 9.65
C PHE A 337 -29.23 -16.72 9.91
N TYR A 338 -28.45 -15.65 9.96
CA TYR A 338 -28.98 -14.32 10.33
C TYR A 338 -29.65 -13.61 9.15
N TRP A 339 -28.95 -13.48 8.01
CA TRP A 339 -29.46 -12.90 6.77
C TRP A 339 -29.96 -13.94 5.77
N ARG A 340 -29.61 -15.22 5.99
CA ARG A 340 -30.05 -16.37 5.18
C ARG A 340 -29.82 -16.11 3.70
N ILE A 341 -28.61 -15.70 3.32
CA ILE A 341 -28.32 -15.19 1.98
C ILE A 341 -28.49 -16.30 0.95
N GLU A 342 -29.39 -16.09 -0.01
CA GLU A 342 -29.51 -16.92 -1.21
C GLU A 342 -28.80 -16.23 -2.38
N PHE A 343 -28.21 -17.01 -3.28
CA PHE A 343 -27.56 -16.46 -4.46
C PHE A 343 -27.87 -17.27 -5.72
N ARG A 344 -27.78 -16.61 -6.89
CA ARG A 344 -27.88 -17.23 -8.22
C ARG A 344 -26.87 -16.62 -9.18
N GLY A 345 -26.41 -17.38 -10.18
CA GLY A 345 -25.49 -16.89 -11.22
C GLY A 345 -24.01 -16.95 -10.85
N MET A 346 -23.64 -17.70 -9.80
CA MET A 346 -22.24 -17.83 -9.37
C MET A 346 -21.35 -18.43 -10.48
N GLU A 347 -21.94 -19.24 -11.35
CA GLU A 347 -21.35 -19.79 -12.57
C GLU A 347 -20.84 -18.73 -13.56
N HIS A 348 -21.35 -17.48 -13.50
CA HIS A 348 -20.87 -16.37 -14.32
C HIS A 348 -19.52 -15.82 -13.86
N ILE A 349 -19.06 -16.15 -12.65
CA ILE A 349 -17.74 -15.75 -12.19
C ILE A 349 -16.72 -16.77 -12.72
N PRO A 350 -15.72 -16.34 -13.52
CA PRO A 350 -14.68 -17.24 -14.02
C PRO A 350 -13.94 -17.95 -12.87
N ARG A 351 -13.72 -19.26 -13.01
CA ARG A 351 -12.94 -20.06 -12.04
C ARG A 351 -11.47 -19.68 -12.03
N GLU A 352 -10.96 -19.16 -13.14
CA GLU A 352 -9.60 -18.67 -13.33
C GLU A 352 -9.64 -17.40 -14.21
N GLY A 353 -8.52 -16.67 -14.28
CA GLY A 353 -8.43 -15.48 -15.10
C GLY A 353 -8.99 -14.20 -14.45
N ARG A 354 -8.55 -13.05 -14.94
CA ARG A 354 -8.99 -11.74 -14.44
C ARG A 354 -10.51 -11.55 -14.57
N VAL A 355 -11.12 -10.87 -13.60
CA VAL A 355 -12.53 -10.46 -13.68
C VAL A 355 -12.80 -9.24 -12.80
N LEU A 356 -13.66 -8.36 -13.30
CA LEU A 356 -14.12 -7.19 -12.57
C LEU A 356 -15.58 -7.36 -12.12
N LEU A 357 -15.83 -7.35 -10.81
CA LEU A 357 -17.17 -7.48 -10.23
C LEU A 357 -17.76 -6.10 -9.91
N ALA A 358 -18.90 -5.77 -10.52
CA ALA A 358 -19.59 -4.49 -10.32
C ALA A 358 -20.87 -4.67 -9.50
N GLY A 359 -20.83 -4.26 -8.23
CA GLY A 359 -21.92 -4.51 -7.28
C GLY A 359 -22.86 -3.34 -7.03
N VAL A 360 -23.85 -3.55 -6.17
CA VAL A 360 -24.62 -2.47 -5.53
C VAL A 360 -24.29 -2.43 -4.04
N HIS A 361 -23.91 -1.27 -3.53
CA HIS A 361 -23.68 -1.06 -2.11
C HIS A 361 -24.75 -0.16 -1.50
N ARG A 362 -25.33 -0.58 -0.37
CA ARG A 362 -26.31 0.19 0.42
C ARG A 362 -26.03 0.07 1.91
N GLY A 363 -26.34 1.15 2.63
CA GLY A 363 -26.08 1.27 4.05
C GLY A 363 -24.70 1.89 4.31
N PHE A 364 -24.51 2.40 5.52
CA PHE A 364 -23.27 3.08 5.90
C PHE A 364 -22.15 2.12 6.32
N MET A 365 -22.45 0.82 6.48
CA MET A 365 -21.50 -0.24 6.80
C MET A 365 -21.32 -1.18 5.59
N PRO A 366 -20.10 -1.60 5.25
CA PRO A 366 -19.80 -2.42 4.07
C PRO A 366 -20.12 -3.92 4.26
N LEU A 367 -21.20 -4.27 4.96
CA LEU A 367 -21.53 -5.66 5.32
C LEU A 367 -21.88 -6.52 4.10
N ASP A 368 -22.47 -5.90 3.08
CA ASP A 368 -22.74 -6.50 1.77
C ASP A 368 -21.46 -6.87 1.01
N GLY A 369 -20.44 -6.01 1.03
CA GLY A 369 -19.13 -6.30 0.44
C GLY A 369 -18.43 -7.47 1.15
N VAL A 370 -18.49 -7.50 2.47
CA VAL A 370 -17.92 -8.61 3.25
C VAL A 370 -18.67 -9.91 2.97
N ALA A 371 -20.01 -9.88 2.97
CA ALA A 371 -20.83 -11.06 2.69
C ALA A 371 -20.64 -11.57 1.25
N THR A 372 -20.56 -10.67 0.27
CA THR A 372 -20.31 -11.04 -1.13
C THR A 372 -18.94 -11.67 -1.29
N ASN A 373 -17.91 -11.08 -0.69
CA ASN A 373 -16.55 -11.65 -0.72
C ASN A 373 -16.50 -13.04 -0.06
N TYR A 374 -17.22 -13.22 1.06
CA TYR A 374 -17.39 -14.52 1.70
C TYR A 374 -18.03 -15.55 0.76
N LEU A 375 -19.14 -15.20 0.10
CA LEU A 375 -19.85 -16.08 -0.83
C LEU A 375 -18.95 -16.48 -2.02
N ILE A 376 -18.28 -15.50 -2.62
CA ILE A 376 -17.35 -15.75 -3.74
C ILE A 376 -16.26 -16.73 -3.31
N HIS A 377 -15.60 -16.48 -2.18
CA HIS A 377 -14.53 -17.37 -1.72
C HIS A 377 -15.04 -18.77 -1.40
N ARG A 378 -16.21 -18.89 -0.77
CA ARG A 378 -16.81 -20.19 -0.44
C ARG A 378 -17.12 -21.01 -1.69
N GLU A 379 -17.72 -20.41 -2.71
CA GLU A 379 -18.22 -21.12 -3.88
C GLU A 379 -17.17 -21.28 -4.99
N THR A 380 -16.23 -20.33 -5.10
CA THR A 380 -15.22 -20.31 -6.18
C THR A 380 -13.82 -20.68 -5.71
N GLY A 381 -13.53 -20.60 -4.41
CA GLY A 381 -12.17 -20.72 -3.86
C GLY A 381 -11.29 -19.49 -4.10
N ARG A 382 -11.71 -18.53 -4.95
CA ARG A 382 -10.93 -17.34 -5.31
C ARG A 382 -11.03 -16.27 -4.23
N TYR A 383 -10.02 -15.40 -4.19
CA TYR A 383 -9.97 -14.24 -3.30
C TYR A 383 -10.32 -12.97 -4.08
N CYS A 384 -11.46 -12.34 -3.78
CA CYS A 384 -11.85 -11.08 -4.41
C CYS A 384 -11.18 -9.90 -3.68
N ARG A 385 -10.62 -8.97 -4.44
CA ARG A 385 -10.07 -7.72 -3.91
C ARG A 385 -11.05 -6.57 -4.06
N PHE A 386 -11.74 -6.26 -2.97
CA PHE A 386 -12.70 -5.17 -2.98
C PHE A 386 -12.01 -3.81 -2.88
N LEU A 387 -12.29 -2.92 -3.82
CA LEU A 387 -11.87 -1.52 -3.77
C LEU A 387 -12.71 -0.78 -2.71
N ILE A 388 -12.05 -0.35 -1.65
CA ILE A 388 -12.64 0.31 -0.50
C ILE A 388 -12.48 1.83 -0.56
N HIS A 389 -13.53 2.54 -0.18
CA HIS A 389 -13.50 3.99 -0.08
C HIS A 389 -12.62 4.45 1.10
N PRO A 390 -11.88 5.56 0.98
CA PRO A 390 -10.94 6.02 2.01
C PRO A 390 -11.54 6.35 3.39
N THR A 391 -12.86 6.51 3.46
CA THR A 391 -13.61 6.67 4.72
C THR A 391 -13.38 5.51 5.68
N LEU A 392 -13.26 4.29 5.15
CA LEU A 392 -13.04 3.08 5.94
C LEU A 392 -11.68 3.11 6.67
N ILE A 393 -10.74 3.93 6.20
CA ILE A 393 -9.42 4.13 6.82
C ILE A 393 -9.51 4.99 8.09
N LYS A 394 -10.56 5.82 8.24
CA LYS A 394 -10.71 6.69 9.41
C LYS A 394 -11.06 5.90 10.68
N PHE A 395 -11.66 4.72 10.53
CA PHE A 395 -12.05 3.82 11.60
C PHE A 395 -11.04 2.67 11.70
N PRO A 396 -10.10 2.72 12.64
CA PRO A 396 -8.87 1.97 12.49
C PRO A 396 -9.08 0.45 12.63
N PHE A 397 -9.96 -0.02 13.52
CA PHE A 397 -10.32 -1.44 13.58
C PHE A 397 -10.99 -1.94 12.31
N GLN A 398 -11.85 -1.11 11.70
CA GLN A 398 -12.53 -1.44 10.46
C GLN A 398 -11.54 -1.48 9.29
N PHE A 399 -10.59 -0.55 9.22
CA PHE A 399 -9.57 -0.54 8.18
C PHE A 399 -8.75 -1.84 8.15
N ASN A 400 -8.14 -2.20 9.28
CA ASN A 400 -7.34 -3.44 9.39
C ASN A 400 -8.19 -4.67 9.08
N PHE A 401 -9.42 -4.71 9.60
CA PHE A 401 -10.36 -5.76 9.27
C PHE A 401 -10.61 -5.89 7.76
N MET A 402 -10.92 -4.77 7.08
CA MET A 402 -11.16 -4.75 5.64
C MET A 402 -9.92 -5.19 4.85
N THR A 403 -8.73 -4.70 5.21
CA THR A 403 -7.47 -5.10 4.57
C THR A 403 -7.23 -6.61 4.67
N LYS A 404 -7.42 -7.19 5.85
CA LYS A 404 -7.20 -8.63 6.09
C LYS A 404 -8.13 -9.55 5.30
N ILE A 405 -9.30 -9.06 4.92
CA ILE A 405 -10.24 -9.82 4.07
C ILE A 405 -10.09 -9.46 2.58
N GLY A 406 -9.07 -8.68 2.18
CA GLY A 406 -8.78 -8.37 0.78
C GLY A 406 -9.24 -6.99 0.31
N GLY A 407 -9.65 -6.10 1.21
CA GLY A 407 -9.98 -4.71 0.91
C GLY A 407 -8.73 -3.90 0.54
N MET A 408 -8.74 -3.25 -0.62
CA MET A 408 -7.66 -2.39 -1.12
C MET A 408 -8.17 -0.98 -1.33
N ILE A 409 -7.34 0.04 -1.14
CA ILE A 409 -7.74 1.42 -1.44
C ILE A 409 -8.19 1.52 -2.89
N ALA A 410 -9.33 2.17 -3.10
CA ALA A 410 -9.86 2.44 -4.43
C ALA A 410 -8.94 3.39 -5.21
N CYS A 411 -8.09 2.83 -6.05
CA CYS A 411 -7.30 3.53 -7.05
C CYS A 411 -7.07 2.60 -8.25
N GLN A 412 -6.76 3.19 -9.40
CA GLN A 412 -6.55 2.46 -10.65
C GLN A 412 -5.35 1.51 -10.56
N GLN A 413 -4.24 1.97 -9.97
CA GLN A 413 -2.99 1.22 -9.88
C GLN A 413 -3.17 -0.12 -9.13
N ASN A 414 -3.89 -0.12 -8.00
CA ASN A 414 -4.15 -1.34 -7.23
C ASN A 414 -4.98 -2.34 -8.04
N ALA A 415 -5.98 -1.84 -8.78
CA ALA A 415 -6.82 -2.70 -9.59
C ALA A 415 -6.07 -3.27 -10.80
N ASP A 416 -5.27 -2.45 -11.49
CA ASP A 416 -4.41 -2.90 -12.60
C ASP A 416 -3.41 -3.97 -12.12
N TYR A 417 -2.82 -3.78 -10.93
CA TYR A 417 -1.88 -4.74 -10.36
C TYR A 417 -2.53 -6.12 -10.16
N VAL A 418 -3.75 -6.15 -9.65
CA VAL A 418 -4.49 -7.40 -9.40
C VAL A 418 -4.98 -8.01 -10.71
N LEU A 419 -5.54 -7.22 -11.63
CA LEU A 419 -6.07 -7.71 -12.91
C LEU A 419 -4.96 -8.20 -13.86
N SER A 420 -3.79 -7.56 -13.87
CA SER A 420 -2.63 -8.00 -14.66
C SER A 420 -2.06 -9.36 -14.22
N ARG A 421 -2.36 -9.78 -12.99
CA ARG A 421 -2.01 -11.10 -12.42
C ARG A 421 -3.19 -12.07 -12.40
N ASP A 422 -4.16 -11.86 -13.29
CA ASP A 422 -5.35 -12.70 -13.41
C ASP A 422 -6.19 -12.82 -12.13
N GLY A 423 -6.10 -11.81 -11.28
CA GLY A 423 -6.86 -11.68 -10.04
C GLY A 423 -8.27 -11.14 -10.24
N MET A 424 -9.04 -11.14 -9.15
CA MET A 424 -10.43 -10.68 -9.13
C MET A 424 -10.53 -9.36 -8.36
N VAL A 425 -11.15 -8.35 -8.98
CA VAL A 425 -11.38 -7.05 -8.34
C VAL A 425 -12.89 -6.84 -8.19
N GLY A 426 -13.33 -6.42 -7.00
CA GLY A 426 -14.72 -6.06 -6.72
C GLY A 426 -14.84 -4.59 -6.42
N PHE A 427 -15.91 -3.93 -6.88
CA PHE A 427 -16.13 -2.51 -6.57
C PHE A 427 -17.61 -2.12 -6.67
N TYR A 428 -17.92 -0.92 -6.22
CA TYR A 428 -19.28 -0.37 -6.20
C TYR A 428 -19.34 0.95 -7.01
N PRO A 429 -19.91 0.94 -8.23
CA PRO A 429 -19.86 2.06 -9.17
C PRO A 429 -20.63 3.31 -8.70
N GLU A 430 -21.64 3.22 -7.83
CA GLU A 430 -22.31 4.42 -7.27
C GLU A 430 -21.49 5.13 -6.18
N GLY A 431 -20.41 4.50 -5.70
CA GLY A 431 -19.55 5.02 -4.65
C GLY A 431 -20.30 5.34 -3.35
N ILE A 432 -19.74 6.27 -2.57
CA ILE A 432 -20.26 6.61 -1.24
C ILE A 432 -21.65 7.28 -1.26
N GLN A 433 -22.00 7.97 -2.34
CA GLN A 433 -23.32 8.60 -2.46
C GLN A 433 -24.43 7.55 -2.59
N GLY A 434 -24.16 6.45 -3.31
CA GLY A 434 -25.07 5.29 -3.37
C GLY A 434 -25.28 4.63 -2.02
N ALA A 435 -24.21 4.48 -1.23
CA ALA A 435 -24.23 3.83 0.08
C ALA A 435 -25.18 4.53 1.07
N PHE A 436 -25.15 5.87 1.10
CA PHE A 436 -25.95 6.69 2.03
C PHE A 436 -27.36 6.97 1.54
N ARG A 437 -27.96 6.18 0.66
CA ARG A 437 -29.32 6.45 0.17
C ARG A 437 -30.36 6.30 1.28
N TYR A 438 -31.43 7.10 1.22
CA TYR A 438 -32.58 6.93 2.11
C TYR A 438 -33.29 5.60 1.81
N ILE A 439 -33.95 5.03 2.82
CA ILE A 439 -34.73 3.79 2.65
C ILE A 439 -35.79 3.93 1.54
N LYS A 440 -36.40 5.11 1.41
CA LYS A 440 -37.29 5.43 0.30
C LYS A 440 -36.50 5.53 -1.00
N GLY A 441 -36.81 4.64 -1.96
CA GLY A 441 -36.12 4.59 -3.25
C GLY A 441 -34.71 3.99 -3.19
N VAL A 442 -34.40 3.21 -2.14
CA VAL A 442 -33.08 2.62 -1.93
C VAL A 442 -32.65 1.70 -3.08
N TYR A 443 -33.61 1.06 -3.76
CA TYR A 443 -33.37 0.15 -4.87
C TYR A 443 -33.29 0.81 -6.25
N ASN A 444 -33.47 2.13 -6.34
CA ASN A 444 -33.29 2.84 -7.59
C ASN A 444 -31.80 3.12 -7.78
N LEU A 445 -31.18 2.67 -8.86
CA LEU A 445 -29.78 2.94 -9.15
C LEU A 445 -29.58 4.39 -9.59
N GLY A 446 -28.61 5.05 -8.97
CA GLY A 446 -28.16 6.39 -9.33
C GLY A 446 -27.17 6.39 -10.50
N LYS A 447 -26.49 7.51 -10.67
CA LYS A 447 -25.41 7.65 -11.65
C LYS A 447 -24.15 6.93 -11.14
N PHE A 448 -23.49 6.18 -12.00
CA PHE A 448 -22.19 5.58 -11.71
C PHE A 448 -21.09 6.65 -11.78
N SER A 449 -20.13 6.59 -10.86
CA SER A 449 -19.06 7.59 -10.74
C SER A 449 -18.04 7.45 -11.86
N HIS A 450 -17.88 8.51 -12.66
CA HIS A 450 -16.83 8.74 -13.68
C HIS A 450 -16.59 7.64 -14.74
N ASN A 451 -17.34 6.54 -14.74
CA ASN A 451 -17.18 5.39 -15.65
C ASN A 451 -15.75 4.81 -15.70
N GLU A 452 -14.89 5.13 -14.72
CA GLU A 452 -13.49 4.72 -14.69
C GLU A 452 -13.31 3.20 -14.62
N PHE A 453 -14.28 2.51 -14.02
CA PHE A 453 -14.27 1.06 -13.97
C PHE A 453 -14.39 0.42 -15.36
N ILE A 454 -15.03 1.09 -16.32
CA ILE A 454 -15.10 0.63 -17.71
C ILE A 454 -13.74 0.80 -18.39
N ARG A 455 -13.10 1.96 -18.21
CA ARG A 455 -11.75 2.20 -18.73
C ARG A 455 -10.76 1.18 -18.18
N MET A 456 -10.86 0.89 -16.89
CA MET A 456 -10.07 -0.12 -16.20
C MET A 456 -10.31 -1.54 -16.74
N ALA A 457 -11.56 -1.92 -16.98
CA ALA A 457 -11.90 -3.21 -17.58
C ALA A 457 -11.34 -3.36 -19.01
N LEU A 458 -11.50 -2.33 -19.85
CA LEU A 458 -10.98 -2.30 -21.22
C LEU A 458 -9.44 -2.36 -21.25
N ARG A 459 -8.78 -1.51 -20.45
CA ARG A 459 -7.32 -1.45 -20.34
C ARG A 459 -6.71 -2.78 -19.91
N ASN A 460 -7.31 -3.45 -18.92
CA ASN A 460 -6.81 -4.74 -18.42
C ASN A 460 -7.38 -5.94 -19.18
N ARG A 461 -8.22 -5.72 -20.19
CA ARG A 461 -8.95 -6.77 -20.92
C ARG A 461 -9.70 -7.73 -19.98
N ALA A 462 -10.39 -7.18 -18.99
CA ALA A 462 -11.11 -7.94 -17.99
C ALA A 462 -12.63 -7.94 -18.24
N PRO A 463 -13.29 -9.11 -18.24
CA PRO A 463 -14.74 -9.18 -18.31
C PRO A 463 -15.37 -8.55 -17.08
N ILE A 464 -16.54 -7.94 -17.26
CA ILE A 464 -17.28 -7.32 -16.16
C ILE A 464 -18.45 -8.22 -15.79
N VAL A 465 -18.53 -8.63 -14.53
CA VAL A 465 -19.68 -9.38 -13.99
C VAL A 465 -20.46 -8.46 -13.06
N PRO A 466 -21.60 -7.92 -13.50
CA PRO A 466 -22.46 -7.14 -12.61
C PRO A 466 -23.16 -8.06 -11.61
N PHE A 467 -23.36 -7.58 -10.38
CA PHE A 467 -24.16 -8.30 -9.40
C PHE A 467 -25.03 -7.34 -8.59
N VAL A 468 -26.19 -7.83 -8.19
CA VAL A 468 -27.16 -7.06 -7.42
C VAL A 468 -27.55 -7.82 -6.17
N THR A 469 -27.77 -7.09 -5.07
CA THR A 469 -28.22 -7.65 -3.81
C THR A 469 -29.52 -6.98 -3.40
N VAL A 470 -30.54 -7.76 -3.05
CA VAL A 470 -31.80 -7.29 -2.48
C VAL A 470 -31.87 -7.78 -1.03
N GLY A 471 -32.34 -6.93 -0.11
CA GLY A 471 -32.48 -7.22 1.32
C GLY A 471 -31.38 -6.65 2.22
N HIS A 472 -30.21 -6.35 1.66
CA HIS A 472 -29.09 -5.74 2.41
C HIS A 472 -29.32 -4.27 2.76
N ALA A 473 -30.13 -3.55 1.98
CA ALA A 473 -30.38 -2.13 2.17
C ALA A 473 -31.16 -1.82 3.45
N GLU A 474 -31.97 -2.77 3.92
CA GLU A 474 -32.88 -2.63 5.04
C GLU A 474 -32.22 -2.94 6.39
N ILE A 475 -30.99 -3.45 6.43
CA ILE A 475 -30.32 -3.79 7.69
C ILE A 475 -30.11 -2.56 8.59
N PHE A 476 -29.87 -1.40 7.96
CA PHE A 476 -29.74 -0.11 8.61
C PHE A 476 -30.56 0.92 7.83
N PRO A 477 -31.90 0.97 8.03
CA PRO A 477 -32.75 1.80 7.21
C PRO A 477 -32.48 3.28 7.54
N ILE A 478 -31.81 3.98 6.63
CA ILE A 478 -31.49 5.40 6.78
C ILE A 478 -32.78 6.19 6.56
N VAL A 479 -33.37 6.69 7.65
CA VAL A 479 -34.62 7.48 7.63
C VAL A 479 -34.35 8.98 7.61
N ALA A 480 -33.24 9.41 8.21
CA ALA A 480 -32.83 10.82 8.25
C ALA A 480 -31.30 10.96 8.16
N LYS A 481 -30.83 12.17 7.87
CA LYS A 481 -29.40 12.49 7.74
C LYS A 481 -29.11 13.84 8.38
N ILE A 482 -28.09 13.91 9.21
CA ILE A 482 -27.61 15.17 9.81
C ILE A 482 -26.32 15.59 9.10
N LYS A 483 -26.31 16.80 8.52
CA LYS A 483 -25.11 17.40 7.88
C LYS A 483 -24.24 18.11 8.92
N TRP A 484 -23.65 17.35 9.83
CA TRP A 484 -22.75 17.90 10.86
C TRP A 484 -21.33 18.10 10.31
N ARG A 485 -20.93 19.36 10.10
CA ARG A 485 -19.65 19.73 9.44
C ARG A 485 -18.42 19.07 10.05
N TRP A 486 -18.31 19.06 11.38
CA TRP A 486 -17.17 18.49 12.08
C TRP A 486 -17.07 16.98 11.88
N TRP A 487 -18.20 16.28 12.00
CA TRP A 487 -18.31 14.84 11.75
C TRP A 487 -17.93 14.47 10.30
N MET A 488 -18.47 15.20 9.32
CA MET A 488 -18.19 14.95 7.90
C MET A 488 -16.71 15.16 7.58
N ARG A 489 -16.06 16.19 8.15
CA ARG A 489 -14.62 16.41 7.99
C ARG A 489 -13.78 15.31 8.64
N PHE A 490 -14.21 14.79 9.79
CA PHE A 490 -13.49 13.75 10.52
C PHE A 490 -13.61 12.37 9.86
N THR A 491 -14.84 11.97 9.50
CA THR A 491 -15.18 10.64 8.98
C THR A 491 -15.12 10.52 7.46
N LEU A 492 -15.15 11.66 6.76
CA LEU A 492 -15.35 11.77 5.30
C LEU A 492 -16.72 11.22 4.83
N TRP A 493 -17.66 10.99 5.74
CA TRP A 493 -19.02 10.60 5.40
C TRP A 493 -19.81 11.80 4.86
N PRO A 494 -20.74 11.59 3.91
CA PRO A 494 -21.53 12.68 3.32
C PRO A 494 -22.56 13.27 4.29
N ALA A 495 -22.95 12.51 5.32
CA ALA A 495 -23.78 12.93 6.44
C ALA A 495 -23.68 11.92 7.58
N PHE A 496 -24.12 12.30 8.77
CA PHE A 496 -24.39 11.36 9.85
C PHE A 496 -25.75 10.68 9.59
N PRO A 497 -25.80 9.34 9.41
CA PRO A 497 -27.05 8.64 9.11
C PRO A 497 -27.83 8.38 10.40
N ILE A 498 -29.14 8.60 10.36
CA ILE A 498 -30.06 8.21 11.42
C ILE A 498 -30.78 6.95 10.95
N ALA A 499 -30.58 5.86 11.69
CA ALA A 499 -31.31 4.61 11.55
C ALA A 499 -31.94 4.24 12.91
N PRO A 500 -33.15 3.66 12.96
CA PRO A 500 -33.71 3.12 14.19
C PRO A 500 -32.75 2.12 14.87
N PRO A 501 -32.67 2.08 16.21
CA PRO A 501 -33.36 2.90 17.21
C PRO A 501 -32.50 4.08 17.73
N PHE A 502 -31.85 4.87 16.85
CA PHE A 502 -31.03 6.04 17.23
C PHE A 502 -31.65 6.85 18.39
N PRO A 503 -30.89 7.22 19.44
CA PRO A 503 -29.43 7.28 19.53
C PRO A 503 -28.71 5.98 19.95
N PHE A 504 -29.43 4.89 20.18
CA PHE A 504 -28.81 3.60 20.55
C PHE A 504 -28.08 2.96 19.36
N LEU A 505 -27.11 2.09 19.65
CA LEU A 505 -26.37 1.36 18.62
C LEU A 505 -27.34 0.51 17.80
N SER A 506 -27.50 0.84 16.51
CA SER A 506 -28.30 0.03 15.59
C SER A 506 -27.64 -1.34 15.41
N ILE A 507 -28.38 -2.40 15.72
CA ILE A 507 -28.03 -3.77 15.37
C ILE A 507 -28.58 -4.01 13.96
N PRO A 508 -27.79 -4.59 13.02
CA PRO A 508 -28.27 -4.84 11.67
C PRO A 508 -29.51 -5.74 11.72
N LEU A 509 -30.59 -5.38 11.03
CA LEU A 509 -31.79 -6.22 11.03
C LEU A 509 -31.53 -7.59 10.34
N PRO A 510 -32.19 -8.68 10.78
CA PRO A 510 -32.05 -10.03 10.20
C PRO A 510 -32.88 -10.17 8.91
N THR A 511 -32.70 -9.24 7.98
CA THR A 511 -33.43 -9.22 6.70
C THR A 511 -32.96 -10.37 5.82
N LYS A 512 -33.88 -10.94 5.02
CA LYS A 512 -33.53 -12.00 4.06
C LYS A 512 -32.85 -11.37 2.86
N TRP A 513 -31.68 -11.86 2.49
CA TRP A 513 -30.91 -11.34 1.36
C TRP A 513 -30.94 -12.30 0.16
N HIS A 514 -30.97 -11.70 -1.02
CA HIS A 514 -30.89 -12.40 -2.29
C HIS A 514 -29.84 -11.72 -3.17
N VAL A 515 -28.85 -12.46 -3.65
CA VAL A 515 -27.76 -11.98 -4.49
C VAL A 515 -27.90 -12.59 -5.88
N ARG A 516 -27.82 -11.79 -6.95
CA ARG A 516 -27.82 -12.29 -8.32
C ARG A 516 -26.59 -11.77 -9.05
N PHE A 517 -25.73 -12.69 -9.49
CA PHE A 517 -24.64 -12.42 -10.41
C PHE A 517 -25.17 -12.52 -11.83
N LEU A 518 -25.05 -11.45 -12.61
CA LEU A 518 -25.55 -11.36 -13.97
C LEU A 518 -24.55 -11.93 -14.96
N GLU A 519 -25.01 -12.18 -16.19
CA GLU A 519 -24.13 -12.62 -17.27
C GLU A 519 -22.97 -11.64 -17.47
N PRO A 520 -21.75 -12.15 -17.73
CA PRO A 520 -20.59 -11.30 -17.95
C PRO A 520 -20.75 -10.45 -19.21
N LEU A 521 -20.33 -9.19 -19.13
CA LEU A 521 -20.07 -8.37 -20.30
C LEU A 521 -18.63 -8.60 -20.73
N HIS A 522 -18.46 -9.22 -21.88
CA HIS A 522 -17.16 -9.58 -22.44
C HIS A 522 -16.54 -8.41 -23.23
N VAL A 523 -16.31 -7.29 -22.54
CA VAL A 523 -15.73 -6.07 -23.13
C VAL A 523 -14.37 -6.32 -23.76
N GLU A 524 -13.64 -7.32 -23.28
CA GLU A 524 -12.34 -7.74 -23.81
C GLU A 524 -12.39 -8.40 -25.19
N ARG A 525 -13.56 -8.93 -25.57
CA ARG A 525 -13.83 -9.57 -26.87
C ARG A 525 -14.50 -8.60 -27.85
N GLU A 526 -15.35 -7.73 -27.34
CA GLU A 526 -16.17 -6.83 -28.14
C GLU A 526 -15.46 -5.51 -28.51
N TYR A 527 -14.49 -5.07 -27.70
CA TYR A 527 -13.83 -3.79 -27.88
C TYR A 527 -12.29 -3.90 -27.78
N PRO A 528 -11.55 -3.09 -28.56
CA PRO A 528 -10.12 -2.94 -28.37
C PRO A 528 -9.83 -2.10 -27.09
N PRO A 529 -8.65 -2.24 -26.46
CA PRO A 529 -8.31 -1.48 -25.24
C PRO A 529 -8.44 0.05 -25.39
N GLU A 530 -8.13 0.58 -26.57
CA GLU A 530 -8.20 2.00 -26.94
C GLU A 530 -9.63 2.55 -26.91
N ALA A 531 -10.65 1.68 -26.98
CA ALA A 531 -12.05 2.08 -26.79
C ALA A 531 -12.29 2.71 -25.40
N GLY A 532 -11.40 2.46 -24.44
CA GLY A 532 -11.39 3.12 -23.15
C GLY A 532 -11.14 4.63 -23.23
N GLU A 533 -10.66 5.16 -24.35
CA GLU A 533 -10.43 6.59 -24.57
C GLU A 533 -11.69 7.31 -25.09
N ASP A 534 -12.57 6.64 -25.84
CA ASP A 534 -13.82 7.23 -26.36
C ASP A 534 -14.90 7.33 -25.26
N PRO A 535 -15.26 8.55 -24.81
CA PRO A 535 -16.24 8.73 -23.75
C PRO A 535 -17.64 8.20 -24.09
N ARG A 536 -18.00 8.12 -25.38
CA ARG A 536 -19.32 7.65 -25.83
C ARG A 536 -19.45 6.14 -25.63
N ILE A 537 -18.42 5.38 -26.03
CA ILE A 537 -18.39 3.92 -25.83
C ILE A 537 -18.40 3.61 -24.33
N VAL A 538 -17.51 4.25 -23.58
CA VAL A 538 -17.42 4.11 -22.12
C VAL A 538 -18.76 4.40 -21.43
N THR A 539 -19.46 5.44 -21.87
CA THR A 539 -20.78 5.79 -21.32
C THR A 539 -21.87 4.79 -21.72
N ALA A 540 -21.86 4.32 -22.97
CA ALA A 540 -22.82 3.32 -23.45
C ALA A 540 -22.72 2.01 -22.66
N ILE A 541 -21.51 1.48 -22.46
CA ILE A 541 -21.28 0.26 -21.68
C ILE A 541 -21.73 0.47 -20.22
N SER A 542 -21.38 1.61 -19.61
CA SER A 542 -21.80 1.93 -18.23
C SER A 542 -23.32 1.99 -18.08
N LEU A 543 -24.03 2.61 -19.04
CA LEU A 543 -25.48 2.68 -19.06
C LEU A 543 -26.12 1.30 -19.24
N GLU A 544 -25.54 0.46 -20.10
CA GLU A 544 -26.02 -0.91 -20.31
C GLU A 544 -25.90 -1.76 -19.04
N ILE A 545 -24.75 -1.69 -18.35
CA ILE A 545 -24.56 -2.36 -17.05
C ILE A 545 -25.59 -1.88 -16.04
N ARG A 546 -25.77 -0.56 -15.92
CA ARG A 546 -26.77 0.01 -15.01
C ARG A 546 -28.18 -0.46 -15.33
N ARG A 547 -28.55 -0.52 -16.62
CA ARG A 547 -29.86 -0.97 -17.08
C ARG A 547 -30.10 -2.44 -16.71
N ARG A 548 -29.14 -3.32 -16.97
CA ARG A 548 -29.21 -4.74 -16.59
C ARG A 548 -29.34 -4.93 -15.08
N MET A 549 -28.55 -4.19 -14.30
CA MET A 549 -28.62 -4.24 -12.84
C MET A 549 -29.98 -3.74 -12.32
N GLN A 550 -30.51 -2.63 -12.86
CA GLN A 550 -31.83 -2.13 -12.45
C GLN A 550 -32.94 -3.13 -12.78
N ALA A 551 -32.95 -3.68 -14.00
CA ALA A 551 -33.93 -4.67 -14.41
C ALA A 551 -33.91 -5.92 -13.49
N ALA A 552 -32.72 -6.39 -13.12
CA ALA A 552 -32.57 -7.51 -12.19
C ALA A 552 -33.11 -7.18 -10.78
N ILE A 553 -32.86 -5.97 -10.28
CA ILE A 553 -33.41 -5.50 -9.00
C ILE A 553 -34.93 -5.46 -9.05
N ASP A 554 -35.51 -4.88 -10.11
CA ASP A 554 -36.95 -4.73 -10.27
C ASP A 554 -37.64 -6.10 -10.33
N GLU A 555 -37.06 -7.06 -11.05
CA GLU A 555 -37.54 -8.45 -11.11
C GLU A 555 -37.49 -9.13 -9.74
N MET A 556 -36.36 -8.99 -9.02
CA MET A 556 -36.19 -9.58 -7.70
C MET A 556 -37.17 -8.98 -6.68
N LEU A 557 -37.41 -7.67 -6.73
CA LEU A 557 -38.38 -6.98 -5.88
C LEU A 557 -39.81 -7.39 -6.18
N ALA A 558 -40.17 -7.55 -7.45
CA ALA A 558 -41.51 -8.00 -7.85
C ALA A 558 -41.86 -9.38 -7.28
N ARG A 559 -40.87 -10.27 -7.15
CA ARG A 559 -41.02 -11.60 -6.54
C ARG A 559 -40.99 -11.56 -5.01
N ARG A 560 -40.38 -10.53 -4.41
CA ARG A 560 -40.16 -10.46 -2.96
C ARG A 560 -41.42 -10.01 -2.22
N LYS A 561 -42.10 -10.97 -1.58
CA LYS A 561 -43.32 -10.72 -0.80
C LYS A 561 -43.07 -10.18 0.61
N ARG A 562 -41.93 -10.52 1.23
CA ARG A 562 -41.60 -10.19 2.62
C ARG A 562 -40.14 -9.77 2.78
N ILE A 563 -39.86 -8.92 3.76
CA ILE A 563 -38.51 -8.40 4.03
C ILE A 563 -37.63 -9.45 4.75
N PHE A 564 -38.20 -10.18 5.71
CA PHE A 564 -37.46 -11.05 6.63
C PHE A 564 -37.40 -12.52 6.21
N TRP A 565 -38.28 -12.97 5.29
CA TRP A 565 -38.50 -14.38 4.97
C TRP A 565 -38.85 -14.59 3.49
N GLY A 566 -38.73 -15.83 3.03
CA GLY A 566 -39.09 -16.28 1.68
C GLY A 566 -37.89 -16.36 0.72
N SER A 567 -37.94 -17.30 -0.22
CA SER A 567 -37.05 -17.35 -1.38
C SER A 567 -37.68 -16.60 -2.56
N ILE A 568 -36.84 -16.01 -3.42
CA ILE A 568 -37.26 -15.45 -4.73
C ILE A 568 -36.65 -16.23 -5.91
N PHE A 569 -35.78 -17.20 -5.62
CA PHE A 569 -35.10 -18.02 -6.62
C PHE A 569 -35.68 -19.43 -6.71
N GLU A 570 -36.33 -19.92 -5.66
CA GLU A 570 -37.18 -21.11 -5.71
C GLU A 570 -38.51 -20.73 -6.39
N THR A 571 -38.86 -21.48 -7.43
CA THR A 571 -40.16 -21.39 -8.13
C THR A 571 -41.28 -22.04 -7.36
#